data_AF-A0A652KZE6-F1
#
_entry.id   AF-A0A652KZE6-F1
#
_cell.length_a   1.000
_cell.length_b   1.000
_cell.length_c   1.000
_cell.angle_alpha   90.00
_cell.angle_beta   90.00
_cell.angle_gamma   90.00
#
_symmetry.space_group_name_H-M   'P 1'
#
loop_
_entity.id
_entity.type
_entity.pdbx_description
1 polymer ?
#
loop_
_entity_poly.entity_id
_entity_poly.type
_entity_poly.pdbx_seq_one_letter_code
_entity_poly.pdbx_strand_id
1 'polypeptide(L)'
;MARVRYGARTDAEIAAARARSSSLPDIWSTGVVAVWETDPDVVAAVLPPPLKPVGRPLVRAAISRVDLPGYPLGAGSVAVAAAHGDREGWYPLVMPMTHERALVGGREVFGEPKKLGEVTVEREGMVVRAALARHGIAFVEVRGAVSGPLPLPEPVEKTDFYFKFLPAVDGSGFEDDPVLVHCVRHEKVRRLERVTGDVVLRESMYDPVADLPVRRIVEITVGEKTTDQKGRVAERVSAESLAPYIHQRYDDPQQVLDGPPEGSV
;
A
#
# COMPACT_ATOMS: atom_id res chain seq x y z
N MET A 1 -36.16 13.39 -25.16
CA MET A 1 -34.70 13.68 -25.29
C MET A 1 -33.93 12.39 -25.14
N ALA A 2 -32.88 12.18 -25.93
CA ALA A 2 -31.98 11.04 -25.73
C ALA A 2 -31.33 11.13 -24.34
N ARG A 3 -31.11 9.98 -23.70
CA ARG A 3 -30.48 9.91 -22.40
C ARG A 3 -29.06 10.48 -22.46
N VAL A 4 -28.80 11.55 -21.71
CA VAL A 4 -27.45 12.06 -21.50
C VAL A 4 -26.72 11.11 -20.56
N ARG A 5 -25.66 10.44 -21.03
CA ARG A 5 -24.90 9.45 -20.23
C ARG A 5 -24.18 10.05 -19.01
N TYR A 6 -23.90 11.36 -19.07
CA TYR A 6 -23.34 12.14 -17.97
C TYR A 6 -24.41 12.80 -17.07
N GLY A 7 -25.70 12.58 -17.37
CA GLY A 7 -26.80 13.02 -16.53
C GLY A 7 -26.98 12.11 -15.30
N ALA A 8 -27.90 12.51 -14.42
CA ALA A 8 -28.21 11.75 -13.21
C ALA A 8 -28.56 10.28 -13.53
N ARG A 9 -27.99 9.38 -12.73
CA ARG A 9 -28.36 7.96 -12.79
C ARG A 9 -29.77 7.77 -12.25
N THR A 10 -30.51 6.82 -12.81
CA THR A 10 -31.80 6.42 -12.26
C THR A 10 -31.62 5.62 -10.97
N ASP A 11 -32.65 5.55 -10.13
CA ASP A 11 -32.61 4.73 -8.89
C ASP A 11 -32.28 3.27 -9.19
N ALA A 12 -32.79 2.73 -10.31
CA ALA A 12 -32.49 1.38 -10.77
C ALA A 12 -31.00 1.20 -11.08
N GLU A 13 -30.34 2.20 -11.66
CA GLU A 13 -28.90 2.15 -11.97
C GLU A 13 -28.04 2.28 -10.72
N ILE A 14 -28.46 3.13 -9.78
CA ILE A 14 -27.82 3.27 -8.47
C ILE A 14 -27.91 1.94 -7.72
N ALA A 15 -29.10 1.34 -7.67
CA ALA A 15 -29.32 0.03 -7.04
C ALA A 15 -28.49 -1.07 -7.73
N ALA A 16 -28.49 -1.14 -9.06
CA ALA A 16 -27.71 -2.12 -9.80
C ALA A 16 -26.19 -1.94 -9.61
N ALA A 17 -25.70 -0.70 -9.48
CA ALA A 17 -24.29 -0.44 -9.16
C ALA A 17 -23.90 -0.95 -7.76
N ARG A 18 -24.76 -0.71 -6.76
CA ARG A 18 -24.56 -1.22 -5.38
C ARG A 18 -24.57 -2.75 -5.31
N ALA A 19 -25.49 -3.39 -6.04
CA ALA A 19 -25.56 -4.86 -6.08
C ALA A 19 -24.32 -5.49 -6.74
N ARG A 20 -23.76 -4.87 -7.79
CA ARG A 20 -22.53 -5.36 -8.43
C ARG A 20 -21.29 -5.25 -7.54
N SER A 21 -21.22 -4.25 -6.66
CA SER A 21 -20.09 -4.11 -5.73
C SER A 21 -20.02 -5.20 -4.66
N SER A 22 -21.11 -5.93 -4.40
CA SER A 22 -21.15 -6.98 -3.37
C SER A 22 -20.71 -8.38 -3.83
N SER A 23 -20.42 -8.59 -5.12
CA SER A 23 -20.06 -9.91 -5.66
C SER A 23 -18.92 -9.81 -6.68
N LEU A 24 -17.69 -9.69 -6.20
CA LEU A 24 -16.51 -9.87 -7.03
C LEU A 24 -15.94 -11.28 -6.82
N PRO A 25 -15.52 -11.98 -7.87
CA PRO A 25 -14.84 -13.27 -7.73
C PRO A 25 -13.48 -13.09 -7.03
N ASP A 26 -12.93 -14.17 -6.49
CA ASP A 26 -11.55 -14.18 -5.97
C ASP A 26 -10.58 -13.80 -7.10
N ILE A 27 -9.90 -12.66 -6.94
CA ILE A 27 -8.89 -12.18 -7.87
C ILE A 27 -7.52 -12.60 -7.33
N TRP A 28 -6.89 -13.55 -8.01
CA TRP A 28 -5.57 -14.05 -7.65
C TRP A 28 -4.47 -13.16 -8.20
N SER A 29 -3.43 -12.97 -7.38
CA SER A 29 -2.23 -12.21 -7.72
C SER A 29 -0.99 -13.05 -7.44
N THR A 30 0.01 -12.94 -8.30
CA THR A 30 1.36 -13.47 -8.01
C THR A 30 2.16 -12.34 -7.38
N GLY A 31 2.80 -12.60 -6.24
CA GLY A 31 3.57 -11.57 -5.56
C GLY A 31 4.76 -12.07 -4.77
N VAL A 32 5.71 -11.18 -4.59
CA VAL A 32 6.87 -11.32 -3.72
C VAL A 32 6.62 -10.51 -2.45
N VAL A 33 6.86 -11.12 -1.30
CA VAL A 33 6.84 -10.44 0.00
C VAL A 33 8.20 -10.61 0.65
N ALA A 34 8.82 -9.50 1.03
CA ALA A 34 10.01 -9.47 1.84
C ALA A 34 9.71 -8.78 3.18
N VAL A 35 10.15 -9.40 4.28
CA VAL A 35 10.05 -8.84 5.62
C VAL A 35 11.44 -8.79 6.23
N TRP A 36 11.81 -7.65 6.80
CA TRP A 36 13.10 -7.48 7.46
C TRP A 36 12.96 -6.69 8.76
N GLU A 37 13.94 -6.88 9.65
CA GLU A 37 14.15 -6.00 10.80
C GLU A 37 14.92 -4.75 10.37
N THR A 38 14.51 -3.60 10.93
CA THR A 38 15.12 -2.30 10.71
C THR A 38 15.45 -1.59 12.03
N ASP A 39 15.70 -0.29 11.99
CA ASP A 39 15.87 0.55 13.17
C ASP A 39 14.54 0.83 13.89
N PRO A 40 14.39 0.50 15.19
CA PRO A 40 13.19 0.85 15.95
C PRO A 40 12.93 2.36 16.01
N ASP A 41 13.96 3.20 16.02
CA ASP A 41 13.79 4.65 16.10
C ASP A 41 13.21 5.21 14.80
N VAL A 42 13.62 4.66 13.65
CA VAL A 42 13.04 5.03 12.35
C VAL A 42 11.58 4.56 12.26
N VAL A 43 11.27 3.35 12.73
CA VAL A 43 9.87 2.87 12.77
C VAL A 43 9.01 3.79 13.64
N ALA A 44 9.50 4.21 14.79
CA ALA A 44 8.77 5.16 15.65
C ALA A 44 8.59 6.53 14.99
N ALA A 45 9.62 7.03 14.28
CA ALA A 45 9.59 8.35 13.65
C ALA A 45 8.56 8.47 12.52
N VAL A 46 8.28 7.39 11.79
CA VAL A 46 7.35 7.42 10.64
C VAL A 46 5.89 7.18 11.02
N LEU A 47 5.58 6.81 12.26
CA LEU A 47 4.23 6.48 12.71
C LEU A 47 3.49 7.72 13.24
N PRO A 48 2.39 8.15 12.58
CA PRO A 48 1.55 9.21 13.12
C PRO A 48 0.77 8.71 14.34
N PRO A 49 0.59 9.53 15.39
CA PRO A 49 -0.36 9.23 16.46
C PRO A 49 -1.77 8.97 15.90
N PRO A 50 -2.56 8.02 16.45
CA PRO A 50 -2.30 7.24 17.67
C PRO A 50 -1.55 5.92 17.45
N LEU A 51 -0.95 5.69 16.27
CA LEU A 51 -0.18 4.47 16.02
C LEU A 51 1.09 4.44 16.87
N LYS A 52 1.47 3.22 17.28
CA LYS A 52 2.65 2.97 18.11
C LYS A 52 3.52 1.88 17.48
N PRO A 53 4.84 1.91 17.69
CA PRO A 53 5.69 0.78 17.31
C PRO A 53 5.30 -0.47 18.09
N VAL A 54 5.50 -1.63 17.47
CA VAL A 54 5.38 -2.95 18.13
C VAL A 54 6.74 -3.41 18.65
N GLY A 55 6.77 -4.50 19.43
CA GLY A 55 8.01 -4.99 20.05
C GLY A 55 9.12 -5.38 19.06
N ARG A 56 8.80 -5.61 17.79
CA ARG A 56 9.76 -5.98 16.74
C ARG A 56 9.70 -4.99 15.58
N PRO A 57 10.79 -4.26 15.27
CA PRO A 57 10.79 -3.19 14.25
C PRO A 57 10.85 -3.79 12.84
N LEU A 58 9.70 -4.23 12.34
CA LEU A 58 9.60 -4.90 11.05
C LEU A 58 9.17 -3.94 9.95
N VAL A 59 9.76 -4.13 8.77
CA VAL A 59 9.30 -3.54 7.51
C VAL A 59 8.90 -4.67 6.57
N ARG A 60 7.83 -4.46 5.81
CA ARG A 60 7.31 -5.36 4.79
C ARG A 60 7.28 -4.65 3.44
N ALA A 61 7.99 -5.19 2.45
CA ALA A 61 7.73 -4.91 1.05
C ALA A 61 6.83 -6.02 0.48
N ALA A 62 5.70 -5.64 -0.12
CA ALA A 62 4.82 -6.53 -0.87
C ALA A 62 4.70 -6.01 -2.30
N ILE A 63 5.09 -6.83 -3.27
CA ILE A 63 5.17 -6.47 -4.69
C ILE A 63 4.38 -7.52 -5.46
N SER A 64 3.26 -7.14 -6.07
CA SER A 64 2.36 -8.10 -6.73
C SER A 64 1.93 -7.65 -8.12
N ARG A 65 1.68 -8.66 -8.95
CA ARG A 65 1.02 -8.54 -10.24
C ARG A 65 -0.29 -9.32 -10.19
N VAL A 66 -1.37 -8.62 -10.51
CA VAL A 66 -2.71 -9.15 -10.64
C VAL A 66 -2.98 -9.37 -12.12
N ASP A 67 -3.21 -10.63 -12.49
CA ASP A 67 -3.47 -11.01 -13.88
C ASP A 67 -4.98 -10.89 -14.13
N LEU A 68 -5.45 -9.67 -14.44
CA LEU A 68 -6.80 -9.43 -14.93
C LEU A 68 -6.81 -9.51 -16.47
N PRO A 69 -7.75 -10.26 -17.10
CA PRO A 69 -7.83 -10.35 -18.55
C PRO A 69 -7.91 -8.96 -19.22
N GLY A 70 -6.90 -8.63 -20.03
CA GLY A 70 -6.79 -7.35 -20.75
C GLY A 70 -6.46 -6.13 -19.89
N TYR A 71 -6.13 -6.30 -18.60
CA TYR A 71 -5.87 -5.19 -17.67
C TYR A 71 -4.84 -5.55 -16.58
N PRO A 72 -3.57 -5.81 -16.93
CA PRO A 72 -2.56 -6.23 -15.95
C PRO A 72 -2.38 -5.14 -14.88
N LEU A 73 -2.63 -5.45 -13.61
CA LEU A 73 -2.51 -4.49 -12.52
C LEU A 73 -1.32 -4.84 -11.64
N GLY A 74 -0.40 -3.91 -11.48
CA GLY A 74 0.68 -4.01 -10.51
C GLY A 74 0.32 -3.24 -9.24
N ALA A 75 0.59 -3.84 -8.10
CA ALA A 75 0.34 -3.25 -6.79
C ALA A 75 1.54 -3.50 -5.86
N GLY A 76 2.06 -2.42 -5.28
CA GLY A 76 3.15 -2.44 -4.32
C GLY A 76 2.74 -1.87 -2.97
N SER A 77 3.45 -2.26 -1.92
CA SER A 77 3.49 -1.51 -0.67
C SER A 77 4.83 -1.69 0.05
N VAL A 78 5.28 -0.63 0.72
CA VAL A 78 6.28 -0.71 1.80
C VAL A 78 5.58 -0.25 3.08
N ALA A 79 5.62 -1.08 4.12
CA ALA A 79 4.89 -0.84 5.36
C ALA A 79 5.73 -1.17 6.58
N VAL A 80 5.54 -0.42 7.66
CA VAL A 80 6.14 -0.73 8.97
C VAL A 80 5.14 -1.42 9.88
N ALA A 81 5.61 -2.29 10.77
CA ALA A 81 4.75 -2.89 11.78
C ALA A 81 4.33 -1.84 12.82
N ALA A 82 3.05 -1.84 13.16
CA ALA A 82 2.43 -0.83 14.02
C ALA A 82 1.34 -1.45 14.90
N ALA A 83 0.98 -0.76 15.97
CA ALA A 83 -0.13 -1.08 16.82
C ALA A 83 -1.06 0.12 16.98
N HIS A 84 -2.36 -0.19 17.11
CA HIS A 84 -3.38 0.73 17.55
C HIS A 84 -4.16 0.10 18.71
N GLY A 85 -3.89 0.55 19.94
CA GLY A 85 -4.42 -0.12 21.13
C GLY A 85 -3.86 -1.54 21.27
N ASP A 86 -4.74 -2.53 21.28
CA ASP A 86 -4.44 -3.97 21.33
C ASP A 86 -4.29 -4.60 19.93
N ARG A 87 -4.58 -3.86 18.87
CA ARG A 87 -4.51 -4.36 17.49
C ARG A 87 -3.12 -4.11 16.91
N GLU A 88 -2.40 -5.18 16.60
CA GLU A 88 -1.19 -5.11 15.76
C GLU A 88 -1.55 -5.25 14.27
N GLY A 89 -0.74 -4.62 13.42
CA GLY A 89 -0.93 -4.59 11.98
C GLY A 89 0.23 -3.91 11.26
N TRP A 90 -0.07 -3.41 10.07
CA TRP A 90 0.90 -2.73 9.22
C TRP A 90 0.45 -1.30 8.93
N TYR A 91 1.39 -0.36 8.93
CA TYR A 91 1.17 0.99 8.43
C TYR A 91 1.94 1.17 7.12
N PRO A 92 1.27 1.09 5.96
CA PRO A 92 1.90 1.35 4.67
C PRO A 92 2.34 2.81 4.58
N LEU A 93 3.60 3.04 4.19
CA LEU A 93 4.17 4.36 3.95
C LEU A 93 3.96 4.79 2.50
N VAL A 94 4.13 3.84 1.58
CA VAL A 94 3.97 4.07 0.14
C VAL A 94 3.34 2.86 -0.52
N MET A 95 2.44 3.10 -1.48
CA MET A 95 1.76 2.05 -2.25
C MET A 95 1.73 2.33 -3.77
N PRO A 96 2.76 1.93 -4.53
CA PRO A 96 2.79 2.14 -5.99
C PRO A 96 1.74 1.30 -6.72
N MET A 97 0.95 1.93 -7.58
CA MET A 97 -0.05 1.28 -8.43
C MET A 97 0.23 1.59 -9.89
N THR A 98 0.00 0.63 -10.79
CA THR A 98 0.21 0.85 -12.23
C THR A 98 -0.96 1.53 -12.93
N HIS A 99 -2.11 1.67 -12.26
CA HIS A 99 -3.34 2.21 -12.85
C HIS A 99 -4.02 3.23 -11.93
N GLU A 100 -4.44 4.34 -12.53
CA GLU A 100 -5.18 5.43 -11.88
C GLU A 100 -6.44 4.93 -11.16
N ARG A 101 -7.24 4.05 -11.78
CA ARG A 101 -8.46 3.54 -11.16
C ARG A 101 -8.21 2.90 -9.79
N ALA A 102 -7.14 2.12 -9.67
CA ALA A 102 -6.76 1.45 -8.42
C ALA A 102 -6.21 2.45 -7.39
N LEU A 103 -5.54 3.50 -7.87
CA LEU A 103 -5.02 4.62 -7.09
C LEU A 103 -6.15 5.43 -6.45
N VAL A 104 -7.04 6.00 -7.28
CA VAL A 104 -8.10 6.91 -6.86
C VAL A 104 -9.05 6.22 -5.89
N GLY A 105 -9.54 5.03 -6.24
CA GLY A 105 -10.46 4.29 -5.39
C GLY A 105 -9.88 3.96 -4.01
N GLY A 106 -8.62 3.55 -3.93
CA GLY A 106 -7.98 3.24 -2.64
C GLY A 106 -7.79 4.48 -1.76
N ARG A 107 -7.35 5.58 -2.38
CA ARG A 107 -7.14 6.88 -1.74
C ARG A 107 -8.44 7.46 -1.18
N GLU A 108 -9.50 7.51 -1.97
CA GLU A 108 -10.75 8.17 -1.61
C GLU A 108 -11.66 7.32 -0.72
N VAL A 109 -11.60 5.99 -0.86
CA VAL A 109 -12.43 5.09 -0.04
C VAL A 109 -11.78 4.82 1.32
N PHE A 110 -10.52 4.41 1.34
CA PHE A 110 -9.84 3.89 2.54
C PHE A 110 -8.75 4.81 3.12
N GLY A 111 -8.24 5.77 2.36
CA GLY A 111 -7.08 6.58 2.77
C GLY A 111 -5.73 5.94 2.48
N GLU A 112 -5.67 4.96 1.57
CA GLU A 112 -4.41 4.31 1.20
C GLU A 112 -3.40 5.33 0.62
N PRO A 113 -2.10 5.29 0.99
CA PRO A 113 -1.06 6.18 0.47
C PRO A 113 -0.60 5.74 -0.93
N LYS A 114 -1.57 5.53 -1.82
CA LYS A 114 -1.31 5.09 -3.19
C LYS A 114 -0.74 6.21 -4.02
N LYS A 115 0.24 5.84 -4.84
CA LYS A 115 0.92 6.71 -5.80
C LYS A 115 1.07 5.98 -7.14
N LEU A 116 1.12 6.71 -8.25
CA LEU A 116 1.29 6.09 -9.57
C LEU A 116 2.75 5.68 -9.72
N GLY A 117 2.98 4.48 -10.23
CA GLY A 117 4.33 3.94 -10.41
C GLY A 117 4.36 2.66 -11.23
N GLU A 118 5.56 2.10 -11.30
CA GLU A 118 5.85 0.85 -11.97
C GLU A 118 6.03 -0.25 -10.91
N VAL A 119 5.45 -1.41 -11.19
CA VAL A 119 5.51 -2.58 -10.32
C VAL A 119 5.81 -3.78 -11.19
N THR A 120 6.93 -4.45 -10.94
CA THR A 120 7.37 -5.61 -11.71
C THR A 120 7.52 -6.82 -10.82
N VAL A 121 7.10 -7.98 -11.34
CA VAL A 121 7.33 -9.30 -10.75
C VAL A 121 7.68 -10.24 -11.89
N GLU A 122 8.91 -10.73 -11.89
CA GLU A 122 9.50 -11.57 -12.91
C GLU A 122 10.03 -12.85 -12.29
N ARG A 123 9.83 -13.97 -13.01
CA ARG A 123 10.39 -15.27 -12.64
C ARG A 123 10.95 -15.95 -13.87
N GLU A 124 12.23 -16.32 -13.80
CA GLU A 124 12.94 -17.09 -14.81
C GLU A 124 13.53 -18.35 -14.14
N GLY A 125 12.86 -19.49 -14.35
CA GLY A 125 13.16 -20.71 -13.63
C GLY A 125 13.01 -20.54 -12.10
N MET A 126 14.13 -20.63 -11.40
CA MET A 126 14.21 -20.43 -9.94
C MET A 126 14.47 -18.98 -9.56
N VAL A 127 14.97 -18.14 -10.48
CA VAL A 127 15.31 -16.75 -10.19
C VAL A 127 14.04 -15.91 -10.15
N VAL A 128 13.89 -15.12 -9.10
CA VAL A 128 12.78 -14.18 -8.91
C VAL A 128 13.34 -12.77 -8.76
N ARG A 129 12.73 -11.83 -9.46
CA ARG A 129 13.01 -10.40 -9.34
C ARG A 129 11.69 -9.65 -9.21
N ALA A 130 11.61 -8.73 -8.27
CA ALA A 130 10.46 -7.88 -8.10
C ALA A 130 10.91 -6.47 -7.73
N ALA A 131 10.26 -5.45 -8.28
CA ALA A 131 10.64 -4.08 -8.02
C ALA A 131 9.44 -3.14 -7.92
N LEU A 132 9.64 -2.08 -7.14
CA LEU A 132 8.80 -0.89 -7.10
C LEU A 132 9.62 0.27 -7.65
N ALA A 133 9.08 0.96 -8.64
CA ALA A 133 9.75 2.11 -9.23
C ALA A 133 8.80 3.29 -9.43
N ARG A 134 9.32 4.50 -9.28
CA ARG A 134 8.63 5.75 -9.55
C ARG A 134 9.65 6.76 -10.05
N HIS A 135 9.24 7.63 -10.98
CA HIS A 135 10.08 8.70 -11.51
C HIS A 135 11.47 8.21 -12.00
N GLY A 136 11.51 7.04 -12.64
CA GLY A 136 12.75 6.42 -13.15
C GLY A 136 13.64 5.77 -12.09
N ILE A 137 13.22 5.72 -10.82
CA ILE A 137 14.00 5.16 -9.72
C ILE A 137 13.34 3.88 -9.22
N ALA A 138 14.02 2.74 -9.34
CA ALA A 138 13.63 1.49 -8.69
C ALA A 138 14.02 1.53 -7.20
N PHE A 139 13.21 2.21 -6.39
CA PHE A 139 13.50 2.51 -4.99
C PHE A 139 13.42 1.29 -4.07
N VAL A 140 12.69 0.22 -4.47
CA VAL A 140 12.78 -1.11 -3.85
C VAL A 140 13.01 -2.16 -4.91
N GLU A 141 13.92 -3.08 -4.64
CA GLU A 141 14.14 -4.26 -5.45
C GLU A 141 14.39 -5.49 -4.58
N VAL A 142 13.69 -6.58 -4.90
CA VAL A 142 13.87 -7.89 -4.27
C VAL A 142 14.41 -8.84 -5.32
N ARG A 143 15.56 -9.47 -5.06
CA ARG A 143 16.18 -10.43 -5.98
C ARG A 143 16.58 -11.67 -5.23
N GLY A 144 16.31 -12.84 -5.79
CA GLY A 144 16.73 -14.09 -5.18
C GLY A 144 16.41 -15.31 -6.02
N ALA A 145 16.63 -16.48 -5.43
CA ALA A 145 16.26 -17.76 -6.00
C ALA A 145 15.28 -18.48 -5.07
N VAL A 146 14.27 -19.12 -5.67
CA VAL A 146 13.37 -20.04 -4.95
C VAL A 146 14.22 -21.15 -4.33
N SER A 147 14.03 -21.38 -3.04
CA SER A 147 14.77 -22.40 -2.28
C SER A 147 13.88 -23.57 -1.82
N GLY A 148 12.57 -23.50 -2.07
CA GLY A 148 11.65 -24.60 -1.82
C GLY A 148 10.21 -24.16 -1.53
N PRO A 149 9.23 -25.08 -1.60
CA PRO A 149 7.86 -24.79 -1.21
C PRO A 149 7.74 -24.54 0.30
N LEU A 150 6.73 -23.76 0.69
CA LEU A 150 6.32 -23.55 2.08
C LEU A 150 4.92 -24.12 2.31
N PRO A 151 4.59 -24.55 3.54
CA PRO A 151 3.22 -24.91 3.88
C PRO A 151 2.30 -23.70 3.64
N LEU A 152 1.11 -23.97 3.11
CA LEU A 152 0.11 -22.92 2.93
C LEU A 152 -0.46 -22.56 4.31
N PRO A 153 -0.46 -21.28 4.70
CA PRO A 153 -1.09 -20.87 5.93
C PRO A 153 -2.61 -21.03 5.81
N GLU A 154 -3.26 -21.30 6.94
CA GLU A 154 -4.71 -21.13 7.06
C GLU A 154 -5.10 -19.68 6.70
N PRO A 155 -6.32 -19.44 6.21
CA PRO A 155 -6.79 -18.09 5.95
C PRO A 155 -6.58 -17.18 7.16
N VAL A 156 -5.84 -16.10 6.95
CA VAL A 156 -5.41 -15.20 8.02
C VAL A 156 -6.02 -13.82 7.83
N GLU A 157 -6.49 -13.26 8.93
CA GLU A 157 -6.90 -11.87 9.00
C GLU A 157 -5.66 -10.99 9.20
N LYS A 158 -5.47 -10.01 8.32
CA LYS A 158 -4.43 -8.99 8.44
C LYS A 158 -5.06 -7.62 8.55
N THR A 159 -4.47 -6.76 9.38
CA THR A 159 -4.89 -5.36 9.52
C THR A 159 -3.83 -4.44 8.92
N ASP A 160 -4.25 -3.58 8.01
CA ASP A 160 -3.49 -2.38 7.63
C ASP A 160 -4.18 -1.14 8.25
N PHE A 161 -3.37 -0.19 8.71
CA PHE A 161 -3.83 1.11 9.22
C PHE A 161 -3.66 2.18 8.16
N TYR A 162 -4.69 3.01 7.95
CA TYR A 162 -4.65 4.15 7.04
C TYR A 162 -5.18 5.40 7.71
N PHE A 163 -4.65 6.56 7.35
CA PHE A 163 -5.28 7.84 7.67
C PHE A 163 -6.02 8.35 6.45
N LYS A 164 -7.34 8.46 6.57
CA LYS A 164 -8.19 9.01 5.52
C LYS A 164 -8.46 10.48 5.80
N PHE A 165 -8.11 11.31 4.83
CA PHE A 165 -8.29 12.75 4.86
C PHE A 165 -8.30 13.32 3.43
N LEU A 166 -8.77 14.56 3.32
CA LEU A 166 -8.62 15.42 2.16
C LEU A 166 -7.93 16.73 2.58
N PRO A 167 -6.97 17.22 1.79
CA PRO A 167 -6.50 18.60 1.88
C PRO A 167 -7.63 19.62 1.93
N ALA A 168 -7.45 20.68 2.71
CA ALA A 168 -8.33 21.85 2.65
C ALA A 168 -8.17 22.57 1.30
N VAL A 169 -9.28 23.10 0.75
CA VAL A 169 -9.27 23.82 -0.54
C VAL A 169 -8.42 25.11 -0.52
N ASP A 170 -8.20 25.69 0.66
CA ASP A 170 -7.34 26.87 0.84
C ASP A 170 -5.84 26.50 0.93
N GLY A 171 -5.52 25.20 0.86
CA GLY A 171 -4.16 24.67 0.95
C GLY A 171 -3.63 24.52 2.38
N SER A 172 -4.42 24.83 3.40
CA SER A 172 -4.01 24.80 4.80
C SER A 172 -4.65 23.65 5.57
N GLY A 173 -3.88 22.57 5.79
CA GLY A 173 -4.32 21.44 6.62
C GLY A 173 -5.34 20.56 5.91
N PHE A 174 -6.48 20.32 6.54
CA PHE A 174 -7.48 19.34 6.11
C PHE A 174 -8.87 19.96 5.98
N GLU A 175 -9.65 19.51 5.00
CA GLU A 175 -11.03 19.97 4.77
C GLU A 175 -11.96 19.55 5.92
N ASP A 176 -11.70 18.37 6.50
CA ASP A 176 -12.44 17.77 7.62
C ASP A 176 -11.45 17.08 8.57
N ASP A 177 -11.92 16.74 9.78
CA ASP A 177 -11.14 15.93 10.72
C ASP A 177 -10.67 14.61 10.09
N PRO A 178 -9.36 14.32 10.08
CA PRO A 178 -8.85 13.06 9.57
C PRO A 178 -9.35 11.88 10.41
N VAL A 179 -9.47 10.72 9.79
CA VAL A 179 -9.88 9.48 10.49
C VAL A 179 -8.84 8.39 10.35
N LEU A 180 -8.61 7.66 11.43
CA LEU A 180 -7.88 6.40 11.40
C LEU A 180 -8.83 5.31 10.90
N VAL A 181 -8.43 4.61 9.84
CA VAL A 181 -9.15 3.50 9.23
C VAL A 181 -8.42 2.21 9.54
N HIS A 182 -9.14 1.24 10.11
CA HIS A 182 -8.69 -0.15 10.17
C HIS A 182 -9.17 -0.84 8.90
N CYS A 183 -8.23 -1.29 8.09
CA CYS A 183 -8.49 -2.03 6.88
C CYS A 183 -8.14 -3.51 7.11
N VAL A 184 -9.18 -4.32 7.23
CA VAL A 184 -9.05 -5.76 7.47
C VAL A 184 -9.10 -6.51 6.14
N ARG A 185 -8.19 -7.47 5.99
CA ARG A 185 -7.99 -8.30 4.80
C ARG A 185 -7.97 -9.78 5.19
N HIS A 186 -8.80 -10.59 4.56
CA HIS A 186 -8.72 -12.06 4.65
C HIS A 186 -7.91 -12.56 3.46
N GLU A 187 -6.71 -13.08 3.74
CA GLU A 187 -5.81 -13.61 2.73
C GLU A 187 -6.00 -15.13 2.59
N LYS A 188 -6.17 -15.60 1.35
CA LYS A 188 -6.03 -17.03 1.01
C LYS A 188 -4.80 -17.21 0.14
N VAL A 189 -4.07 -18.29 0.36
CA VAL A 189 -2.83 -18.61 -0.35
C VAL A 189 -2.99 -19.99 -1.01
N ARG A 190 -2.70 -20.09 -2.31
CA ARG A 190 -2.72 -21.38 -3.04
C ARG A 190 -1.35 -21.88 -3.45
N ARG A 191 -0.36 -20.99 -3.43
CA ARG A 191 1.05 -21.29 -3.72
C ARG A 191 1.92 -20.39 -2.85
N LEU A 192 2.92 -20.98 -2.22
CA LEU A 192 3.91 -20.26 -1.44
C LEU A 192 5.26 -20.96 -1.52
N GLU A 193 6.29 -20.20 -1.85
CA GLU A 193 7.66 -20.67 -1.98
C GLU A 193 8.59 -19.71 -1.23
N ARG A 194 9.58 -20.26 -0.54
CA ARG A 194 10.67 -19.48 0.06
C ARG A 194 11.61 -19.00 -1.03
N VAL A 195 12.07 -17.77 -0.90
CA VAL A 195 13.13 -17.18 -1.73
C VAL A 195 14.33 -16.89 -0.82
N THR A 196 15.52 -17.29 -1.27
CA THR A 196 16.79 -16.87 -0.67
C THR A 196 17.37 -15.77 -1.54
N GLY A 197 17.65 -14.61 -0.95
CA GLY A 197 18.12 -13.46 -1.69
C GLY A 197 18.12 -12.19 -0.85
N ASP A 198 18.11 -11.04 -1.53
CA ASP A 198 18.38 -9.74 -0.96
C ASP A 198 17.25 -8.74 -1.26
N VAL A 199 17.15 -7.73 -0.39
CA VAL A 199 16.34 -6.53 -0.58
C VAL A 199 17.30 -5.36 -0.75
N VAL A 200 17.18 -4.65 -1.87
CA VAL A 200 17.95 -3.45 -2.18
C VAL A 200 17.02 -2.25 -2.13
N LEU A 201 17.37 -1.29 -1.28
CA LEU A 201 16.69 -0.01 -1.17
C LEU A 201 17.58 1.04 -1.84
N ARG A 202 16.98 1.95 -2.63
CA ARG A 202 17.71 3.03 -3.29
C ARG A 202 17.14 4.37 -2.87
N GLU A 203 18.01 5.37 -2.80
CA GLU A 203 17.59 6.73 -2.51
C GLU A 203 16.59 7.26 -3.53
N SER A 204 15.54 7.89 -3.01
CA SER A 204 14.51 8.57 -3.79
C SER A 204 13.98 9.73 -2.96
N MET A 205 14.01 10.93 -3.53
CA MET A 205 13.41 12.11 -2.90
C MET A 205 11.89 12.02 -2.75
N TYR A 206 11.24 11.18 -3.56
CA TYR A 206 9.78 11.02 -3.58
C TYR A 206 9.28 9.86 -2.70
N ASP A 207 10.15 8.87 -2.48
CA ASP A 207 9.86 7.61 -1.82
C ASP A 207 11.07 7.17 -0.96
N PRO A 208 11.39 7.88 0.14
CA PRO A 208 12.63 7.73 0.90
C PRO A 208 12.65 6.47 1.79
N VAL A 209 12.34 5.31 1.22
CA VAL A 209 12.30 4.04 1.95
C VAL A 209 13.70 3.54 2.32
N ALA A 210 14.76 4.09 1.74
CA ALA A 210 16.14 3.77 2.08
C ALA A 210 16.50 4.14 3.52
N ASP A 211 15.75 5.08 4.13
CA ASP A 211 15.84 5.42 5.55
C ASP A 211 15.44 4.26 6.48
N LEU A 212 14.84 3.19 5.96
CA LEU A 212 14.45 1.96 6.69
C LEU A 212 15.45 0.83 6.41
N PRO A 213 16.69 0.90 6.93
CA PRO A 213 17.77 0.00 6.53
C PRO A 213 17.42 -1.47 6.75
N VAL A 214 17.83 -2.31 5.81
CA VAL A 214 17.70 -3.77 5.90
C VAL A 214 18.75 -4.31 6.85
N ARG A 215 18.44 -4.43 8.16
CA ARG A 215 19.39 -4.97 9.14
C ARG A 215 19.44 -6.50 9.10
N ARG A 216 18.27 -7.13 9.03
CA ARG A 216 18.17 -8.59 8.96
C ARG A 216 16.92 -9.03 8.23
N ILE A 217 17.10 -9.75 7.13
CA ILE A 217 16.00 -10.37 6.39
C ILE A 217 15.37 -11.46 7.29
N VAL A 218 14.07 -11.35 7.51
CA VAL A 218 13.26 -12.32 8.26
C VAL A 218 12.70 -13.37 7.31
N GLU A 219 12.16 -12.93 6.18
CA GLU A 219 11.67 -13.81 5.13
C GLU A 219 11.63 -13.10 3.78
N ILE A 220 11.79 -13.89 2.72
CA ILE A 220 11.35 -13.53 1.38
C ILE A 220 10.54 -14.72 0.85
N THR A 221 9.35 -14.43 0.34
CA THR A 221 8.45 -15.42 -0.24
C THR A 221 7.95 -14.97 -1.60
N VAL A 222 7.69 -15.93 -2.47
CA VAL A 222 6.92 -15.72 -3.70
C VAL A 222 5.71 -16.63 -3.67
N GLY A 223 4.55 -16.15 -4.09
CA GLY A 223 3.34 -16.96 -4.03
C GLY A 223 2.15 -16.37 -4.75
N GLU A 224 1.07 -17.13 -4.76
CA GLU A 224 -0.22 -16.72 -5.32
C GLU A 224 -1.24 -16.53 -4.22
N LYS A 225 -1.82 -15.33 -4.16
CA LYS A 225 -2.69 -14.87 -3.08
C LYS A 225 -3.92 -14.16 -3.62
N THR A 226 -5.05 -14.34 -2.93
CA THR A 226 -6.25 -13.51 -3.09
C THR A 226 -6.59 -12.88 -1.75
N THR A 227 -7.09 -11.66 -1.77
CA THR A 227 -7.47 -10.92 -0.56
C THR A 227 -8.82 -10.26 -0.76
N ASP A 228 -9.67 -10.34 0.26
CA ASP A 228 -10.76 -9.38 0.40
C ASP A 228 -10.28 -8.13 1.13
N GLN A 229 -11.12 -7.11 1.20
CA GLN A 229 -10.81 -5.86 1.88
C GLN A 229 -12.08 -5.24 2.48
N LYS A 230 -12.05 -4.93 3.78
CA LYS A 230 -13.11 -4.23 4.50
C LYS A 230 -12.52 -3.14 5.38
N GLY A 231 -12.99 -1.91 5.20
CA GLY A 231 -12.57 -0.76 5.99
C GLY A 231 -13.59 -0.39 7.06
N ARG A 232 -13.11 0.00 8.24
CA ARG A 232 -13.90 0.63 9.29
C ARG A 232 -13.14 1.84 9.84
N VAL A 233 -13.85 2.95 10.04
CA VAL A 233 -13.31 4.08 10.80
C VAL A 233 -13.18 3.66 12.26
N ALA A 234 -11.94 3.67 12.77
CA ALA A 234 -11.61 3.34 14.14
C ALA A 234 -11.86 4.53 15.07
N GLU A 235 -11.33 5.71 14.72
CA GLU A 235 -11.54 6.96 15.42
C GLU A 235 -11.25 8.20 14.54
N ARG A 236 -11.69 9.36 15.01
CA ARG A 236 -11.23 10.67 14.51
C ARG A 236 -9.87 10.99 15.12
N VAL A 237 -9.02 11.64 14.35
CA VAL A 237 -7.64 11.95 14.72
C VAL A 237 -7.47 13.46 14.73
N SER A 238 -6.61 13.96 15.62
CA SER A 238 -6.26 15.38 15.63
C SER A 238 -5.58 15.79 14.32
N ALA A 239 -6.15 16.79 13.66
CA ALA A 239 -5.54 17.44 12.49
C ALA A 239 -4.13 17.94 12.81
N GLU A 240 -3.94 18.59 13.97
CA GLU A 240 -2.64 19.11 14.40
C GLU A 240 -1.60 17.99 14.53
N SER A 241 -2.00 16.83 15.08
CA SER A 241 -1.08 15.71 15.28
C SER A 241 -0.75 14.96 14.00
N LEU A 242 -1.65 14.95 13.01
CA LEU A 242 -1.43 14.29 11.72
C LEU A 242 -0.73 15.20 10.70
N ALA A 243 -0.91 16.52 10.79
CA ALA A 243 -0.36 17.49 9.84
C ALA A 243 1.14 17.28 9.52
N PRO A 244 2.04 16.99 10.49
CA PRO A 244 3.45 16.74 10.20
C PRO A 244 3.71 15.53 9.27
N TYR A 245 2.76 14.61 9.14
CA TYR A 245 2.90 13.37 8.38
C TYR A 245 2.18 13.40 7.02
N ILE A 246 1.49 14.50 6.68
CA ILE A 246 0.73 14.61 5.44
C ILE A 246 1.60 14.32 4.21
N HIS A 247 2.86 14.78 4.25
CA HIS A 247 3.86 14.60 3.20
C HIS A 247 4.05 13.15 2.77
N GLN A 248 3.85 12.17 3.66
CA GLN A 248 4.02 10.75 3.34
C GLN A 248 3.13 10.31 2.16
N ARG A 249 1.98 10.99 1.96
CA ARG A 249 1.00 10.66 0.92
C ARG A 249 1.21 11.42 -0.40
N TYR A 250 2.07 12.44 -0.43
CA TYR A 250 2.30 13.34 -1.56
C TYR A 250 3.78 13.32 -1.98
N ASP A 251 4.09 13.86 -3.15
CA ASP A 251 5.48 13.92 -3.65
C ASP A 251 6.20 15.20 -3.19
N ASP A 252 5.46 16.23 -2.79
CA ASP A 252 6.01 17.43 -2.17
C ASP A 252 5.71 17.44 -0.66
N PRO A 253 6.74 17.45 0.21
CA PRO A 253 6.54 17.48 1.65
C PRO A 253 6.12 18.84 2.22
N GLN A 254 6.30 19.93 1.48
CA GLN A 254 5.87 21.28 1.83
C GLN A 254 4.55 21.67 1.18
N GLN A 255 4.12 20.96 0.13
CA GLN A 255 2.93 21.32 -0.61
C GLN A 255 1.88 20.23 -0.58
N VAL A 256 0.76 20.57 0.05
CA VAL A 256 -0.49 19.82 -0.10
C VAL A 256 -1.07 19.98 -1.53
N LEU A 257 -0.61 21.00 -2.26
CA LEU A 257 -0.98 21.34 -3.64
C LEU A 257 0.22 21.08 -4.56
N ASP A 258 0.10 20.20 -5.57
CA ASP A 258 1.17 19.86 -6.54
C ASP A 258 1.75 21.11 -7.27
N GLY A 259 2.70 21.80 -6.65
CA GLY A 259 3.64 22.67 -7.34
C GLY A 259 4.88 21.86 -7.74
N PRO A 260 5.57 22.27 -8.80
CA PRO A 260 6.78 21.59 -9.20
C PRO A 260 7.90 21.84 -8.18
N PRO A 261 8.88 20.91 -8.04
CA PRO A 261 10.00 21.08 -7.12
C PRO A 261 10.70 22.44 -7.28
N GLU A 262 11.22 22.97 -6.19
CA GLU A 262 11.97 24.23 -6.17
C GLU A 262 13.12 24.17 -7.22
N GLY A 263 13.12 25.11 -8.19
CA GLY A 263 14.07 25.13 -9.32
C GLY A 263 13.57 24.50 -10.63
N SER A 264 12.30 24.10 -10.72
CA SER A 264 11.68 23.57 -11.95
C SER A 264 11.18 24.65 -12.93
N VAL A 265 11.56 25.91 -12.72
CA VAL A 265 11.32 27.07 -13.61
C VAL A 265 12.55 27.98 -13.64
#